data_AF-A0A9E0SEQ3-F1
#
_entry.id   AF-A0A9E0SEQ3-F1
#
_cell.length_a   1.000
_cell.length_b   1.000
_cell.length_c   1.000
_cell.angle_alpha   90.00
_cell.angle_beta   90.00
_cell.angle_gamma   90.00
#
_symmetry.space_group_name_H-M   'P 1'
#
loop_
_entity.id
_entity.type
_entity.pdbx_description
1 polymer ?
#
loop_
_entity_poly.entity_id
_entity_poly.type
_entity_poly.pdbx_seq_one_letter_code
_entity_poly.pdbx_strand_id
1 'polypeptide(L)'
;MTALTIEQDNRAQIRALLRDDAWVVACLCAAWCDACKTYRSRFEEWAGQHPDKHFLWIDIEDQADLVGDIDIENFPTLLLQRGGTVAFFGTVLPETQVAQRLLTSYVRKSETELREEAASSVERKTWQEECDLRRRLNAI
;
A
#
# COMPACT_ATOMS: atom_id res chain seq x y z
N MET A 1 -3.28 -5.87 14.69
CA MET A 1 -4.60 -5.45 14.17
C MET A 1 -4.90 -6.28 12.92
N THR A 2 -6.13 -6.36 12.43
CA THR A 2 -6.42 -7.00 11.13
C THR A 2 -6.23 -6.00 9.99
N ALA A 3 -5.94 -6.50 8.79
CA ALA A 3 -5.97 -5.67 7.59
C ALA A 3 -7.41 -5.17 7.34
N LEU A 4 -7.57 -3.89 7.00
CA LEU A 4 -8.85 -3.29 6.66
C LEU A 4 -9.05 -3.40 5.14
N THR A 5 -10.22 -3.88 4.71
CA THR A 5 -10.61 -3.80 3.30
C THR A 5 -11.21 -2.44 3.01
N ILE A 6 -10.73 -1.75 1.97
CA ILE A 6 -11.31 -0.49 1.55
C ILE A 6 -12.64 -0.78 0.85
N GLU A 7 -13.70 -0.17 1.35
CA GLU A 7 -15.04 -0.19 0.79
C GLU A 7 -15.57 1.24 0.73
N GLN A 8 -16.55 1.51 -0.13
CA GLN A 8 -17.02 2.88 -0.38
C GLN A 8 -17.48 3.61 0.90
N ASP A 9 -18.12 2.90 1.82
CA ASP A 9 -18.67 3.45 3.06
C ASP A 9 -17.60 3.73 4.14
N ASN A 10 -16.44 3.08 4.07
CA ASN A 10 -15.36 3.22 5.04
C ASN A 10 -14.21 4.14 4.57
N ARG A 11 -14.23 4.62 3.32
CA ARG A 11 -13.19 5.52 2.77
C ARG A 11 -12.97 6.77 3.61
N ALA A 12 -14.03 7.39 4.12
CA ALA A 12 -13.91 8.58 4.95
C ALA A 12 -13.17 8.31 6.27
N GLN A 13 -13.40 7.14 6.87
CA GLN A 13 -12.67 6.68 8.05
C GLN A 13 -11.21 6.41 7.72
N ILE A 14 -10.94 5.70 6.61
CA ILE A 14 -9.58 5.35 6.20
C ILE A 14 -8.77 6.62 5.89
N ARG A 15 -9.34 7.57 5.15
CA ARG A 15 -8.74 8.90 4.91
C ARG A 15 -8.35 9.59 6.22
N ALA A 16 -9.18 9.50 7.26
CA ALA A 16 -8.89 10.09 8.56
C ALA A 16 -7.77 9.36 9.34
N LEU A 17 -7.49 8.09 9.03
CA LEU A 17 -6.37 7.31 9.58
C LEU A 17 -5.04 7.65 8.90
N LEU A 18 -5.04 7.96 7.60
CA LEU A 18 -3.82 8.23 6.81
C LEU A 18 -3.23 9.64 7.03
N ARG A 19 -3.16 10.12 8.28
CA ARG A 19 -2.61 11.44 8.63
C ARG A 19 -1.08 11.50 8.48
N ASP A 20 -0.54 12.72 8.56
CA ASP A 20 0.75 13.18 7.98
C ASP A 20 2.00 12.29 8.16
N ASP A 21 2.08 11.40 9.15
CA ASP A 21 3.24 10.50 9.35
C ASP A 21 2.87 9.01 9.48
N ALA A 22 1.63 8.64 9.20
CA ALA A 22 1.18 7.26 9.34
C ALA A 22 1.81 6.36 8.28
N TRP A 23 2.22 5.16 8.69
CA TRP A 23 2.64 4.11 7.77
C TRP A 23 1.41 3.39 7.22
N VAL A 24 1.39 3.24 5.91
CA VAL A 24 0.38 2.52 5.16
C VAL A 24 1.05 1.41 4.38
N VAL A 25 0.52 0.21 4.55
CA VAL A 25 0.86 -0.97 3.77
C VAL A 25 -0.42 -1.34 3.04
N ALA A 26 -0.52 -1.01 1.77
CA ALA A 26 -1.68 -1.36 0.95
C ALA A 26 -1.36 -2.50 -0.01
N CYS A 27 -2.30 -3.42 -0.18
CA CYS A 27 -2.21 -4.52 -1.13
C CYS A 27 -3.30 -4.33 -2.19
N LEU A 28 -2.89 -4.07 -3.42
CA LEU A 28 -3.77 -3.98 -4.59
C LEU A 28 -3.92 -5.38 -5.17
N CYS A 29 -5.15 -5.84 -5.22
CA CYS A 29 -5.54 -7.21 -5.55
C CYS A 29 -6.77 -7.21 -6.45
N ALA A 30 -7.09 -8.37 -7.00
CA ALA A 30 -8.34 -8.63 -7.69
C ALA A 30 -8.98 -9.93 -7.20
N ALA A 31 -10.31 -9.98 -7.13
CA ALA A 31 -11.06 -11.13 -6.62
C ALA A 31 -10.79 -12.42 -7.40
N TRP A 32 -10.54 -12.31 -8.70
CA TRP A 32 -10.24 -13.45 -9.57
C TRP A 32 -8.81 -14.01 -9.42
N CYS A 33 -7.91 -13.32 -8.70
CA CYS A 33 -6.52 -13.74 -8.57
C CYS A 33 -6.32 -14.74 -7.40
N ASP A 34 -5.95 -15.98 -7.73
CA ASP A 34 -5.70 -17.03 -6.72
C ASP A 34 -4.48 -16.75 -5.82
N ALA A 35 -3.45 -16.09 -6.38
CA ALA A 35 -2.30 -15.65 -5.59
C ALA A 35 -2.73 -14.64 -4.52
N CYS A 36 -3.61 -13.69 -4.85
CA CYS A 36 -4.18 -12.73 -3.90
C CYS A 36 -4.96 -13.44 -2.79
N LYS A 37 -5.80 -14.43 -3.11
CA LYS A 37 -6.56 -15.20 -2.10
C LYS A 37 -5.63 -15.85 -1.09
N THR A 38 -4.55 -16.47 -1.56
CA THR A 38 -3.52 -17.09 -0.69
C THR A 38 -2.80 -16.03 0.14
N TYR A 39 -2.47 -14.90 -0.49
CA TYR A 39 -1.73 -13.81 0.12
C TYR A 39 -2.48 -13.10 1.25
N ARG A 40 -3.81 -13.03 1.18
CA ARG A 40 -4.65 -12.36 2.18
C ARG A 40 -4.36 -12.82 3.60
N SER A 41 -4.27 -14.13 3.82
CA SER A 41 -3.98 -14.70 5.14
C SER A 41 -2.63 -14.25 5.71
N ARG A 42 -1.61 -14.13 4.85
CA ARG A 42 -0.27 -13.66 5.23
C ARG A 42 -0.24 -12.16 5.50
N PHE A 43 -0.98 -11.41 4.70
CA PHE A 43 -1.12 -9.98 4.88
C PHE A 43 -1.77 -9.64 6.23
N GLU A 44 -2.79 -10.41 6.64
CA GLU A 44 -3.41 -10.31 7.96
C GLU A 44 -2.46 -10.69 9.11
N GLU A 45 -1.63 -11.72 8.91
CA GLU A 45 -0.59 -12.09 9.87
C GLU A 45 0.38 -10.93 10.13
N TRP A 46 0.80 -10.22 9.07
CA TRP A 46 1.70 -9.06 9.20
C TRP A 46 1.02 -7.86 9.85
N ALA A 47 -0.25 -7.61 9.53
CA ALA A 47 -1.04 -6.59 10.23
C ALA A 47 -1.12 -6.87 11.75
N GLY A 48 -1.14 -8.15 12.12
CA GLY A 48 -1.02 -8.60 13.51
C GLY A 48 0.30 -8.20 14.17
N GLN A 49 1.40 -8.32 13.45
CA GLN A 49 2.77 -8.05 13.92
C GLN A 49 3.14 -6.55 13.93
N HIS A 50 2.39 -5.72 13.19
CA HIS A 50 2.64 -4.29 13.06
C HIS A 50 1.40 -3.45 13.42
N PRO A 51 0.97 -3.46 14.70
CA PRO A 51 -0.21 -2.72 15.14
C PRO A 51 -0.05 -1.20 15.04
N ASP A 52 1.16 -0.70 14.85
CA ASP A 52 1.47 0.73 14.68
C ASP A 52 1.28 1.23 13.24
N LYS A 53 0.86 0.36 12.31
CA LYS A 53 0.72 0.66 10.88
C LYS A 53 -0.67 0.32 10.36
N HIS A 54 -1.08 0.96 9.28
CA HIS A 54 -2.36 0.71 8.65
C HIS A 54 -2.18 -0.25 7.48
N PHE A 55 -2.74 -1.45 7.62
CA PHE A 55 -2.79 -2.44 6.55
C PHE A 55 -4.10 -2.32 5.81
N LEU A 56 -4.03 -2.07 4.50
CA LEU A 56 -5.18 -1.86 3.64
C LEU A 56 -5.22 -2.92 2.53
N TRP A 57 -6.38 -3.50 2.31
CA TRP A 57 -6.64 -4.38 1.20
C TRP A 57 -7.55 -3.67 0.21
N ILE A 58 -7.10 -3.59 -1.04
CA ILE A 58 -7.79 -2.87 -2.11
C ILE A 58 -8.11 -3.87 -3.21
N ASP A 59 -9.40 -4.15 -3.41
CA ASP A 59 -9.85 -4.80 -4.62
C ASP A 59 -9.97 -3.76 -5.72
N ILE A 60 -9.19 -3.91 -6.78
CA ILE A 60 -9.15 -2.93 -7.87
C ILE A 60 -10.45 -2.91 -8.69
N GLU A 61 -11.23 -4.00 -8.67
CA GLU A 61 -12.51 -4.08 -9.38
C GLU A 61 -13.56 -3.23 -8.66
N ASP A 62 -13.61 -3.31 -7.34
CA ASP A 62 -14.56 -2.55 -6.51
C ASP A 62 -14.13 -1.10 -6.29
N GLN A 63 -12.82 -0.84 -6.31
CA GLN A 63 -12.23 0.46 -6.00
C GLN A 63 -11.66 1.17 -7.25
N ALA A 64 -12.27 0.96 -8.42
CA ALA A 64 -11.78 1.47 -9.70
C ALA A 64 -11.60 3.00 -9.74
N ASP A 65 -12.46 3.77 -9.07
CA ASP A 65 -12.35 5.24 -8.97
C ASP A 65 -11.21 5.70 -8.04
N LEU A 66 -10.87 4.90 -7.02
CA LEU A 66 -9.72 5.14 -6.15
C LEU A 66 -8.41 4.77 -6.86
N VAL A 67 -8.39 3.61 -7.52
CA VAL A 67 -7.24 3.09 -8.26
C VAL A 67 -6.97 3.94 -9.49
N GLY A 68 -8.00 4.40 -10.20
CA GLY A 68 -7.87 5.25 -11.39
C GLY A 68 -6.82 4.72 -12.35
N ASP A 69 -5.86 5.58 -12.70
CA ASP A 69 -4.80 5.26 -13.66
C ASP A 69 -3.52 4.66 -13.04
N ILE A 70 -3.57 4.05 -11.85
CA ILE A 70 -2.38 3.34 -11.33
C ILE A 70 -2.00 2.22 -12.31
N ASP A 71 -0.77 2.24 -12.79
CA ASP A 71 -0.24 1.19 -13.66
C ASP A 71 0.11 -0.06 -12.83
N ILE A 72 -0.80 -1.03 -12.79
CA ILE A 72 -0.63 -2.30 -12.08
C ILE A 72 -0.21 -3.37 -13.09
N GLU A 73 1.08 -3.71 -13.08
CA GLU A 73 1.62 -4.73 -13.98
C GLU A 73 1.15 -6.16 -13.63
N ASN A 74 1.05 -6.49 -12.33
CA ASN A 74 0.72 -7.83 -11.88
C ASN A 74 0.16 -7.84 -10.43
N PHE A 75 -0.38 -8.98 -10.00
CA PHE A 75 -1.00 -9.15 -8.69
C PHE A 75 -0.31 -10.24 -7.84
N PRO A 76 -0.24 -10.09 -6.52
CA PRO A 76 -0.59 -8.90 -5.75
C PRO A 76 0.48 -7.80 -5.87
N THR A 77 0.05 -6.54 -5.92
CA THR A 77 0.94 -5.37 -5.90
C THR A 77 0.91 -4.71 -4.53
N LEU A 78 2.08 -4.48 -3.93
CA LEU A 78 2.21 -3.79 -2.66
C LEU A 78 2.54 -2.32 -2.87
N LEU A 79 1.88 -1.50 -2.07
CA LEU A 79 2.16 -0.09 -1.87
C LEU A 79 2.61 0.13 -0.42
N LEU A 80 3.83 0.61 -0.22
CA LEU A 80 4.32 1.08 1.06
C LEU A 80 4.41 2.60 1.04
N GLN A 81 3.75 3.26 1.97
CA GLN A 81 3.70 4.71 2.06
C GLN A 81 3.86 5.16 3.50
N ARG A 82 4.55 6.28 3.70
CA ARG A 82 4.63 6.98 4.97
C ARG A 82 4.22 8.42 4.75
N GLY A 83 3.15 8.87 5.40
CA GLY A 83 2.64 10.22 5.18
C GLY A 83 2.28 10.43 3.70
N GLY A 84 2.90 11.42 3.06
CA GLY A 84 2.76 11.70 1.62
C GLY A 84 3.88 11.12 0.74
N THR A 85 4.72 10.21 1.25
CA THR A 85 5.85 9.64 0.52
C THR A 85 5.61 8.16 0.24
N VAL A 86 5.52 7.81 -1.04
CA VAL A 86 5.45 6.43 -1.52
C VAL A 86 6.86 5.84 -1.50
N ALA A 87 7.10 4.96 -0.53
CA ALA A 87 8.38 4.30 -0.30
C ALA A 87 8.59 3.10 -1.23
N PHE A 88 7.53 2.43 -1.67
CA PHE A 88 7.62 1.31 -2.59
C PHE A 88 6.28 1.10 -3.29
N PHE A 89 6.33 0.78 -4.57
CA PHE A 89 5.20 0.28 -5.32
C PHE A 89 5.67 -0.83 -6.25
N GLY A 90 5.02 -1.99 -6.22
CA GLY A 90 5.35 -3.06 -7.16
C GLY A 90 4.83 -4.43 -6.76
N THR A 91 4.94 -5.36 -7.71
CA THR A 91 4.51 -6.75 -7.53
C THR A 91 5.37 -7.44 -6.49
N VAL A 92 4.72 -8.11 -5.54
CA VAL A 92 5.42 -8.92 -4.54
C VAL A 92 4.87 -10.31 -4.56
N LEU A 93 5.75 -11.29 -4.83
CA LEU A 93 5.36 -12.69 -4.81
C LEU A 93 4.85 -13.07 -3.41
N PRO A 94 3.92 -14.04 -3.33
CA PRO A 94 3.32 -14.47 -2.07
C PRO A 94 4.29 -15.18 -1.11
N GLU A 95 5.57 -15.31 -1.49
CA GLU A 95 6.61 -15.79 -0.60
C GLU A 95 6.82 -14.85 0.59
N THR A 96 6.25 -15.28 1.72
CA THR A 96 6.14 -14.52 2.96
C THR A 96 7.43 -13.80 3.39
N GLN A 97 8.60 -14.42 3.18
CA GLN A 97 9.86 -13.92 3.67
C GLN A 97 10.39 -12.70 2.89
N VAL A 98 10.10 -12.60 1.59
CA VAL A 98 10.56 -11.48 0.75
C VAL A 98 9.82 -10.21 1.14
N ALA A 99 8.50 -10.30 1.20
CA ALA A 99 7.65 -9.18 1.55
C ALA A 99 7.85 -8.68 2.99
N GLN A 100 8.06 -9.59 3.96
CA GLN A 100 8.43 -9.21 5.33
C GLN A 100 9.76 -8.46 5.39
N ARG A 101 10.77 -8.95 4.67
CA ARG A 101 12.08 -8.28 4.58
C ARG A 101 11.96 -6.91 3.94
N LEU A 102 11.13 -6.79 2.89
CA LEU A 102 10.85 -5.54 2.21
C LEU A 102 10.21 -4.52 3.16
N LEU A 103 9.14 -4.89 3.87
CA LEU A 103 8.51 -4.00 4.85
C LEU A 103 9.51 -3.60 5.93
N THR A 104 10.27 -4.56 6.46
CA THR A 104 11.27 -4.31 7.51
C THR A 104 12.37 -3.36 7.04
N SER A 105 12.80 -3.43 5.78
CA SER A 105 13.86 -2.58 5.25
C SER A 105 13.40 -1.12 5.10
N TYR A 106 12.15 -0.89 4.68
CA TYR A 106 11.61 0.47 4.54
C TYR A 106 11.21 1.09 5.88
N VAL A 107 10.61 0.33 6.79
CA VAL A 107 10.16 0.85 8.09
C VAL A 107 11.32 1.35 8.96
N ARG A 108 12.54 0.86 8.72
CA ARG A 108 13.76 1.31 9.41
C ARG A 108 14.28 2.67 8.92
N LYS A 109 13.83 3.13 7.74
CA LYS A 109 14.29 4.37 7.13
C LYS A 109 13.61 5.57 7.79
N SER A 110 14.40 6.62 8.00
CA SER A 110 13.90 7.93 8.39
C SER A 110 13.07 8.54 7.27
N GLU A 111 12.23 9.52 7.62
CA GLU A 111 11.45 10.27 6.63
C GLU A 111 12.34 10.97 5.60
N THR A 112 13.51 11.48 6.02
CA THR A 112 14.49 12.11 5.13
C THR A 112 15.02 11.12 4.09
N GLU A 113 15.45 9.93 4.52
CA GLU A 113 15.93 8.88 3.61
C GLU A 113 14.85 8.46 2.60
N LEU A 114 13.60 8.33 3.05
CA LEU A 114 12.48 7.99 2.17
C LEU A 114 12.22 9.06 1.12
N ARG A 115 12.28 10.35 1.49
CA ARG A 115 12.11 11.46 0.55
C ARG A 115 13.25 11.53 -0.47
N GLU A 116 14.48 11.30 -0.03
CA GLU A 116 15.65 11.26 -0.92
C GLU A 116 15.53 10.13 -1.94
N GLU A 117 15.14 8.92 -1.51
CA GLU A 117 14.89 7.79 -2.41
C GLU A 117 13.68 8.00 -3.33
N ALA A 118 12.60 8.62 -2.83
CA ALA A 118 11.45 8.98 -3.65
C ALA A 118 11.81 9.94 -4.80
N ALA A 119 12.88 10.72 -4.65
CA ALA A 119 13.38 11.64 -5.66
C ALA A 119 14.51 11.04 -6.54
N SER A 120 14.96 9.81 -6.28
CA SER A 120 16.22 9.29 -6.85
C SER A 120 16.10 8.74 -8.27
N SER A 121 14.90 8.44 -8.76
CA SER A 121 14.66 7.94 -10.12
C SER A 121 13.37 8.50 -10.71
N VAL A 122 13.21 8.37 -12.03
CA VAL A 122 11.97 8.77 -12.73
C VAL A 122 10.79 7.95 -12.21
N GLU A 123 10.95 6.62 -12.17
CA GLU A 123 9.96 5.68 -11.63
C GLU A 123 9.49 6.07 -10.22
N ARG A 124 10.44 6.36 -9.31
CA ARG A 124 10.15 6.75 -7.93
C ARG A 124 9.35 8.06 -7.84
N LYS A 125 9.64 9.02 -8.72
CA LYS A 125 8.89 10.28 -8.83
C LYS A 125 7.49 10.06 -9.35
N THR A 126 7.34 9.22 -10.38
CA THR A 126 6.03 8.81 -10.91
C THR A 126 5.16 8.19 -9.82
N TRP A 127 5.72 7.34 -8.95
CA TRP A 127 4.97 6.79 -7.81
C TRP A 127 4.42 7.87 -6.86
N GLN A 128 5.11 9.00 -6.68
CA GLN A 128 4.60 10.07 -5.81
C GLN A 128 3.39 10.79 -6.41
N GLU A 129 3.31 10.84 -7.74
CA GLU A 129 2.22 11.48 -8.47
C GLU A 129 1.02 10.53 -8.61
N GLU A 130 1.31 9.28 -8.92
CA GLU A 130 0.30 8.29 -9.32
C GLU A 130 -0.07 7.31 -8.23
N CYS A 131 0.75 7.03 -7.22
CA CYS A 131 0.47 5.95 -6.26
C CYS A 131 0.15 6.46 -4.85
N ASP A 132 0.21 7.77 -4.58
CA ASP A 132 -0.11 8.33 -3.26
C ASP A 132 -1.59 8.11 -2.91
N LEU A 133 -1.83 7.14 -2.02
CA LEU A 133 -3.16 6.72 -1.63
C LEU A 133 -3.91 7.83 -0.88
N ARG A 134 -3.20 8.67 -0.12
CA ARG A 134 -3.80 9.79 0.59
C ARG A 134 -4.30 10.82 -0.42
N ARG A 135 -3.49 11.17 -1.41
CA ARG A 135 -3.90 12.10 -2.47
C ARG A 135 -5.13 11.58 -3.21
N ARG A 136 -5.16 10.29 -3.53
CA ARG A 136 -6.29 9.64 -4.22
C ARG A 136 -7.56 9.63 -3.40
N LEU A 137 -7.50 9.26 -2.12
CA LEU A 137 -8.64 9.31 -1.19
C LEU A 137 -9.18 10.72 -0.94
N ASN A 138 -8.39 11.77 -1.22
CA ASN A 138 -8.82 13.17 -1.13
C ASN A 138 -9.43 13.70 -2.43
N ALA A 139 -9.24 12.98 -3.55
CA ALA A 139 -9.73 13.38 -4.87
C ALA A 139 -11.14 12.82 -5.17
N ILE A 140 -11.64 11.93 -4.31
CA ILE A 140 -12.95 11.26 -4.38
C ILE A 140 -13.78 11.58 -3.14
#